data_AF-A0A1Y6EFU1-F1
#
_entry.id   AF-A0A1Y6EFU1-F1
#
_cell.length_a   1.000
_cell.length_b   1.000
_cell.length_c   1.000
_cell.angle_alpha   90.00
_cell.angle_beta   90.00
_cell.angle_gamma   90.00
#
_symmetry.space_group_name_H-M   'P 1'
#
loop_
_entity.id
_entity.type
_entity.pdbx_description
1 polymer ?
#
loop_
_entity_poly.entity_id
_entity_poly.type
_entity_poly.pdbx_seq_one_letter_code
_entity_poly.pdbx_strand_id
1 'polypeptide(L)'
;MNEAEVDRLVGELLATGEMNEDTVADLERILAEAKAGQSYPDDIDYLRALHARILSSDQAEPEATTPVADDAAQLRQEISRLQAELADARQTIAELETRLASGV
;
A
#
# COMPACT_ATOMS: atom_id res chain seq x y z
N MET A 1 -12.79 -14.12 -4.60
CA MET A 1 -12.33 -12.81 -4.09
C MET A 1 -13.41 -12.34 -3.15
N ASN A 2 -13.06 -12.11 -1.88
CA ASN A 2 -13.98 -11.73 -0.82
C ASN A 2 -14.10 -10.21 -0.75
N GLU A 3 -15.15 -9.70 -0.10
CA GLU A 3 -15.40 -8.25 0.07
C GLU A 3 -14.17 -7.48 0.56
N ALA A 4 -13.45 -8.01 1.56
CA ALA A 4 -12.24 -7.40 2.09
C ALA A 4 -11.09 -7.29 1.07
N GLU A 5 -11.01 -8.22 0.11
CA GLU A 5 -10.02 -8.15 -0.97
C GLU A 5 -10.43 -7.09 -2.01
N VAL A 6 -11.73 -6.93 -2.30
CA VAL A 6 -12.25 -5.87 -3.17
C VAL A 6 -12.01 -4.49 -2.56
N ASP A 7 -12.36 -4.31 -1.28
CA ASP A 7 -12.16 -3.05 -0.55
C ASP A 7 -10.69 -2.64 -0.53
N ARG A 8 -9.78 -3.60 -0.31
CA ARG A 8 -8.35 -3.37 -0.40
C ARG A 8 -7.90 -2.97 -1.81
N LEU A 9 -8.28 -3.70 -2.86
CA LEU A 9 -7.87 -3.39 -4.23
C LEU A 9 -8.38 -2.01 -4.68
N VAL A 10 -9.64 -1.71 -4.42
CA VAL A 10 -10.25 -0.41 -4.75
C VAL A 10 -9.54 0.72 -3.98
N GLY A 11 -9.27 0.52 -2.69
CA GLY A 11 -8.54 1.51 -1.87
C GLY A 11 -7.13 1.78 -2.38
N GLU A 12 -6.38 0.73 -2.75
CA GLU A 12 -5.05 0.86 -3.34
C GLU A 12 -5.10 1.61 -4.69
N LEU A 13 -6.08 1.29 -5.54
CA LEU A 13 -6.28 1.93 -6.83
C LEU A 13 -6.63 3.42 -6.70
N LEU A 14 -7.55 3.79 -5.81
CA LEU A 14 -7.93 5.18 -5.57
C LEU A 14 -6.79 5.99 -4.93
N ALA A 15 -5.96 5.35 -4.09
CA ALA A 15 -4.82 6.00 -3.46
C ALA A 15 -3.72 6.42 -4.46
N THR A 16 -3.64 5.77 -5.64
CA THR A 16 -2.69 6.18 -6.69
C THR A 16 -3.01 7.56 -7.26
N GLY A 17 -4.28 7.99 -7.22
CA GLY A 17 -4.70 9.32 -7.66
C GLY A 17 -4.60 9.59 -9.18
N GLU A 18 -4.22 8.59 -9.99
CA GLU A 18 -4.03 8.73 -11.44
C GLU A 18 -5.29 8.45 -12.27
N MET A 19 -6.42 8.17 -11.62
CA MET A 19 -7.66 7.73 -12.27
C MET A 19 -8.55 8.88 -12.73
N ASN A 20 -9.25 8.70 -13.86
CA ASN A 20 -10.29 9.61 -14.30
C ASN A 20 -11.60 9.42 -13.49
N GLU A 21 -12.48 10.41 -13.53
CA GLU A 21 -13.75 10.42 -12.79
C GLU A 21 -14.63 9.20 -13.12
N ASP A 22 -14.64 8.76 -14.38
CA ASP A 22 -15.41 7.59 -14.82
C ASP A 22 -14.88 6.29 -14.17
N THR A 23 -13.56 6.12 -14.10
CA THR A 23 -12.92 4.95 -13.47
C THR A 23 -13.16 4.96 -11.96
N VAL A 24 -13.11 6.13 -11.33
CA VAL A 24 -13.41 6.27 -9.90
C VAL A 24 -14.86 5.86 -9.62
N ALA A 25 -15.82 6.32 -10.43
CA ALA A 25 -17.22 5.95 -10.29
C ALA A 25 -17.45 4.43 -10.47
N ASP A 26 -16.76 3.81 -11.43
CA ASP A 26 -16.80 2.36 -11.62
C ASP A 26 -16.25 1.58 -10.43
N LEU A 27 -15.13 2.04 -9.84
CA LEU A 27 -14.56 1.42 -8.65
C LEU A 27 -15.48 1.52 -7.43
N GLU A 28 -16.11 2.68 -7.24
CA GLU A 28 -17.08 2.88 -6.16
C GLU A 28 -18.33 2.01 -6.35
N ARG A 29 -18.82 1.86 -7.59
CA ARG A 29 -19.93 0.94 -7.93
C ARG A 29 -19.57 -0.49 -7.54
N ILE A 30 -18.41 -0.98 -8.00
CA ILE A 30 -17.96 -2.35 -7.73
C ILE A 30 -17.80 -2.58 -6.22
N LEU A 31 -17.29 -1.58 -5.49
CA LEU A 31 -17.16 -1.66 -4.03
C LEU A 31 -18.52 -1.75 -3.33
N ALA A 32 -19.51 -0.96 -3.78
CA ALA A 32 -20.86 -0.97 -3.22
C ALA A 32 -21.57 -2.31 -3.49
N GLU A 33 -21.39 -2.88 -4.68
CA GLU A 33 -21.93 -4.19 -5.05
C GLU A 33 -21.29 -5.30 -4.19
N ALA A 34 -19.97 -5.29 -4.03
CA ALA A 34 -19.28 -6.25 -3.17
C ALA A 34 -19.75 -6.17 -1.71
N LYS A 35 -19.99 -4.95 -1.17
CA LYS A 35 -20.56 -4.72 0.16
C LYS A 35 -22.02 -5.17 0.29
N ALA A 36 -22.76 -5.18 -0.81
CA ALA A 36 -24.10 -5.76 -0.89
C ALA A 36 -24.07 -7.30 -1.02
N GLY A 37 -22.89 -7.92 -1.03
CA GLY A 37 -22.71 -9.35 -1.26
C GLY A 37 -22.90 -9.77 -2.72
N GLN A 38 -22.89 -8.81 -3.64
CA GLN A 38 -23.00 -9.03 -5.08
C GLN A 38 -21.61 -8.84 -5.70
N SER A 39 -20.98 -9.95 -6.08
CA SER A 39 -19.69 -9.90 -6.80
C SER A 39 -19.87 -10.50 -8.18
N TYR A 40 -19.69 -9.68 -9.21
CA TYR A 40 -19.69 -10.14 -10.59
C TYR A 40 -18.28 -10.57 -11.00
N PRO A 41 -18.12 -11.72 -11.67
CA PRO A 41 -16.81 -12.20 -12.12
C PRO A 41 -16.05 -11.18 -12.97
N ASP A 42 -16.78 -10.48 -13.86
CA ASP A 42 -16.20 -9.48 -14.76
C ASP A 42 -15.61 -8.28 -14.01
N ASP A 43 -16.27 -7.82 -12.95
CA ASP A 43 -15.78 -6.72 -12.10
C ASP A 43 -14.51 -7.12 -11.33
N ILE A 44 -14.41 -8.39 -10.92
CA ILE A 44 -13.23 -8.93 -10.26
C ILE A 44 -12.04 -9.01 -11.22
N ASP A 45 -12.27 -9.50 -12.44
CA ASP A 45 -11.23 -9.58 -13.46
C ASP A 45 -10.78 -8.18 -13.91
N TYR A 46 -11.72 -7.23 -14.01
CA TYR A 46 -11.43 -5.82 -14.25
C TYR A 46 -10.54 -5.21 -13.16
N LEU A 47 -10.90 -5.38 -11.88
CA LEU A 47 -10.11 -4.87 -10.76
C LEU A 47 -8.69 -5.42 -10.75
N ARG A 48 -8.52 -6.73 -11.00
CA ARG A 48 -7.17 -7.33 -11.07
C ARG A 48 -6.37 -6.80 -12.25
N ALA A 49 -6.99 -6.68 -13.43
CA ALA A 49 -6.31 -6.17 -14.62
C ALA A 49 -5.89 -4.71 -14.44
N LEU A 50 -6.74 -3.89 -13.83
CA LEU A 50 -6.47 -2.49 -13.54
C LEU A 50 -5.38 -2.32 -12.48
N HIS A 51 -5.46 -3.10 -11.40
CA HIS A 51 -4.47 -3.14 -10.33
C HIS A 51 -3.10 -3.60 -10.84
N ALA A 52 -3.07 -4.68 -11.63
CA ALA A 52 -1.85 -5.13 -12.30
C ALA A 52 -1.31 -4.07 -13.26
N ARG A 53 -2.16 -3.43 -14.07
CA ARG A 53 -1.70 -2.38 -15.00
C ARG A 53 -1.05 -1.21 -14.29
N ILE A 54 -1.63 -0.74 -13.20
CA ILE A 54 -1.16 0.46 -12.48
C ILE A 54 0.09 0.13 -11.66
N LEU A 55 0.08 -0.97 -10.92
CA LEU A 55 1.24 -1.35 -10.09
C LEU A 55 2.37 -2.01 -10.90
N SER A 56 2.09 -2.69 -12.01
CA SER A 56 3.12 -3.13 -12.96
C SER A 56 3.63 -2.01 -13.88
N SER A 57 2.97 -0.85 -13.91
CA SER A 57 3.60 0.35 -14.51
C SER A 57 4.66 0.97 -13.58
N ASP A 58 4.55 0.73 -12.27
CA ASP A 58 5.57 1.13 -11.27
C ASP A 58 6.56 -0.02 -10.95
N GLN A 59 6.19 -1.27 -11.24
CA GLN A 59 7.07 -2.44 -11.23
C GLN A 59 7.26 -2.98 -12.64
N ALA A 60 8.30 -2.52 -13.33
CA ALA A 60 8.77 -3.11 -14.56
C ALA A 60 8.99 -4.63 -14.41
N GLU A 61 8.20 -5.39 -15.19
CA GLU A 61 8.34 -6.76 -15.73
C GLU A 61 8.90 -7.91 -14.86
N PRO A 62 8.19 -9.07 -14.78
CA PRO A 62 8.79 -10.33 -14.36
C PRO A 62 9.39 -11.04 -15.59
N GLU A 63 10.58 -10.63 -16.04
CA GLU A 63 11.44 -11.53 -16.83
C GLU A 63 12.41 -12.24 -15.88
N ALA A 64 12.35 -13.57 -15.91
CA ALA A 64 13.21 -14.43 -15.10
C ALA A 64 14.70 -14.22 -15.44
N THR A 65 15.58 -14.07 -14.42
CA THR A 65 16.83 -14.85 -14.15
C THR A 65 17.72 -14.15 -13.09
N THR A 66 17.63 -14.55 -11.80
CA THR A 66 18.63 -14.43 -10.66
C THR A 66 19.30 -13.09 -10.25
N PRO A 67 19.70 -12.88 -8.97
CA PRO A 67 19.09 -13.28 -7.69
C PRO A 67 18.59 -12.04 -6.89
N VAL A 68 17.37 -12.12 -6.37
CA VAL A 68 16.71 -11.12 -5.48
C VAL A 68 17.39 -10.96 -4.11
N ALA A 69 18.63 -11.46 -3.96
CA ALA A 69 19.32 -11.52 -2.67
C ALA A 69 19.92 -10.16 -2.25
N ASP A 70 20.48 -9.41 -3.20
CA ASP A 70 21.15 -8.13 -2.92
C ASP A 70 20.15 -7.01 -2.60
N ASP A 71 19.05 -6.91 -3.33
CA ASP A 71 17.98 -5.93 -3.05
C ASP A 71 17.30 -6.21 -1.72
N ALA A 72 17.05 -7.48 -1.40
CA ALA A 72 16.49 -7.85 -0.10
C ALA A 72 17.45 -7.58 1.07
N ALA A 73 18.77 -7.63 0.84
CA ALA A 73 19.76 -7.25 1.85
C ALA A 73 19.80 -5.73 2.05
N GLN A 74 19.78 -4.96 0.96
CA GLN A 74 19.72 -3.50 1.01
C GLN A 74 18.43 -3.00 1.69
N LEU A 75 17.28 -3.57 1.33
CA LEU A 75 16.00 -3.24 1.97
C LEU A 75 15.99 -3.58 3.46
N ARG A 76 16.57 -4.73 3.86
CA ARG A 76 16.71 -5.09 5.29
C ARG A 76 17.63 -4.13 6.05
N GLN A 77 18.70 -3.67 5.40
CA GLN A 77 19.60 -2.70 5.97
C GLN A 77 18.92 -1.34 6.15
N GLU A 78 18.16 -0.89 5.15
CA GLU A 78 17.42 0.37 5.20
C GLU A 78 16.30 0.32 6.25
N ILE A 79 15.55 -0.78 6.34
CA ILE A 79 14.56 -1.00 7.39
C ILE A 79 15.21 -0.95 8.77
N SER A 80 16.35 -1.62 8.96
CA SER A 80 17.06 -1.61 10.25
C SER A 80 17.55 -0.22 10.61
N ARG A 81 18.03 0.55 9.63
CA ARG A 81 18.45 1.94 9.82
C ARG A 81 17.27 2.82 10.23
N LEU A 82 16.16 2.76 9.50
CA LEU A 82 14.95 3.53 9.80
C LEU A 82 14.36 3.18 11.18
N GLN A 83 14.41 1.91 11.57
CA GLN A 83 13.99 1.48 12.91
C GLN A 83 14.89 2.07 14.01
N ALA A 84 16.20 2.16 13.79
CA ALA A 84 17.13 2.78 14.73
C ALA A 84 16.89 4.30 14.83
N GLU A 85 16.72 4.99 13.70
CA GLU A 85 16.40 6.43 13.67
C GLU A 85 15.07 6.72 14.39
N LEU A 86 14.07 5.85 14.22
CA LEU A 86 12.78 5.98 14.89
C LEU A 86 12.86 5.73 16.40
N ALA A 87 13.70 4.79 16.84
CA ALA A 87 13.96 4.56 18.26
C ALA A 87 14.67 5.75 18.91
N ASP A 88 15.67 6.31 18.23
CA ASP A 88 16.41 7.49 18.68
C ASP A 88 15.52 8.73 18.78
N ALA A 89 14.67 8.96 17.77
CA ALA A 89 13.68 10.04 17.79
C ALA A 89 12.69 9.88 18.96
N ARG A 90 12.22 8.66 19.23
CA ARG A 90 11.33 8.38 20.38
C ARG A 90 12.04 8.63 21.71
N GLN A 91 13.31 8.26 21.84
CA GLN A 91 14.09 8.53 23.03
C GLN A 91 14.27 10.04 23.24
N THR A 92 14.63 10.78 22.19
CA THR A 92 14.75 12.23 22.22
C THR A 92 13.44 12.89 22.65
N ILE A 93 12.31 12.45 22.10
CA ILE A 93 10.98 12.93 22.51
C ILE A 93 10.73 12.66 23.99
N ALA A 94 10.96 11.43 24.46
CA ALA A 94 10.77 11.07 25.86
C ALA A 94 11.68 11.89 26.81
N GLU A 95 12.92 12.16 26.42
CA GLU A 95 13.84 13.00 27.17
C GLU A 95 13.38 14.47 27.21
N LEU A 96 12.90 15.00 26.09
CA LEU A 96 12.33 16.36 26.02
C LEU A 96 11.05 16.48 26.85
N GLU A 97 10.14 15.50 26.76
CA GLU A 97 8.93 15.41 27.57
C GLU A 97 9.28 15.34 29.06
N THR A 98 10.28 14.54 29.42
CA THR A 98 10.76 14.45 30.80
C THR A 98 11.33 15.78 31.25
N ARG A 99 12.14 16.48 30.44
CA ARG A 99 12.68 17.81 30.76
C ARG A 99 11.60 18.88 30.90
N LEU A 100 10.58 18.84 30.04
CA LEU A 100 9.42 19.73 30.13
C LEU A 100 8.59 19.44 31.39
N ALA A 101 8.40 18.17 31.74
CA ALA A 101 7.65 17.75 32.93
C ALA A 101 8.42 17.96 34.24
N SER A 102 9.75 17.86 34.21
CA SER A 102 10.62 18.02 35.39
C SER A 102 11.05 19.46 35.65
N GLY A 103 10.69 20.40 34.77
CA GLY A 103 10.74 21.84 35.04
C GLY A 103 12.11 22.34 35.51
N VAL A 104 13.02 22.54 34.55
CA VAL A 104 13.96 23.66 34.66
C VAL A 104 13.26 24.92 34.18
#